data_AF-A0A3I8FVG9-F1
#
_entry.id   AF-A0A3I8FVG9-F1
#
_cell.length_a   1.000
_cell.length_b   1.000
_cell.length_c   1.000
_cell.angle_alpha   90.00
_cell.angle_beta   90.00
_cell.angle_gamma   90.00
#
_symmetry.space_group_name_H-M   'P 1'
#
loop_
_entity.id
_entity.type
_entity.pdbx_description
1 polymer ?
#
loop_
_entity_poly.entity_id
_entity_poly.type
_entity_poly.pdbx_seq_one_letter_code
_entity_poly.pdbx_strand_id
1 'polypeptide(L)'
;FPLDSVLTIRWSVVKFAFSLWESFISLMLSFSIPMVIGIFLCDMGFGFLNKTAPQLNVFTLSLPVKSCVSVFILLLVIHVFPEFINAGINADIFSSLLRDLLHE
;
A
#
# COMPACT_ATOMS: atom_id res chain seq x y z
N PHE A 1 -34.60 -26.34 4.18
CA PHE A 1 -34.01 -27.10 3.07
C PHE A 1 -32.50 -26.94 3.20
N PRO A 2 -31.70 -28.02 3.27
CA PRO A 2 -30.25 -27.93 3.45
C PRO A 2 -29.49 -27.34 2.23
N LEU A 3 -30.21 -26.93 1.18
CA LEU A 3 -29.65 -26.25 0.01
C LEU A 3 -29.22 -24.81 0.33
N ASP A 4 -29.92 -24.15 1.27
CA ASP A 4 -29.73 -22.74 1.57
C ASP A 4 -28.41 -22.51 2.32
N SER A 5 -28.04 -23.41 3.23
CA SER A 5 -26.77 -23.35 3.98
C SER A 5 -25.53 -23.58 3.10
N VAL A 6 -25.63 -24.47 2.11
CA VAL A 6 -24.53 -24.70 1.15
C VAL A 6 -24.37 -23.51 0.20
N LEU A 7 -25.46 -22.83 -0.13
CA LEU A 7 -25.43 -21.58 -0.90
C LEU A 7 -24.83 -20.43 -0.09
N THR A 8 -25.20 -20.24 1.18
CA THR A 8 -24.67 -19.15 2.04
C THR A 8 -23.16 -19.27 2.26
N ILE A 9 -22.65 -20.49 2.49
CA ILE A 9 -21.20 -20.76 2.64
C ILE A 9 -20.43 -20.33 1.38
N ARG A 10 -20.94 -20.63 0.17
CA ARG A 10 -20.27 -20.24 -1.09
C ARG A 10 -20.16 -18.73 -1.26
N TRP A 11 -21.18 -17.97 -0.85
CA TRP A 11 -21.19 -16.51 -0.99
C TRP A 11 -20.35 -15.80 0.08
N SER A 12 -20.26 -16.36 1.29
CA SER A 12 -19.40 -15.81 2.35
C SER A 12 -17.92 -15.84 1.94
N VAL A 13 -17.44 -16.95 1.37
CA VAL A 13 -16.05 -17.05 0.88
C VAL A 13 -15.75 -16.01 -0.20
N VAL A 14 -16.70 -15.77 -1.10
CA VAL A 14 -16.54 -14.75 -2.15
C VAL A 14 -16.47 -13.34 -1.54
N LYS A 15 -17.37 -13.02 -0.60
CA LYS A 15 -17.36 -11.72 0.10
C LYS A 15 -16.06 -11.50 0.89
N PHE A 16 -15.58 -12.54 1.56
CA PHE A 16 -14.30 -12.51 2.28
C PHE A 16 -13.13 -12.23 1.33
N ALA A 17 -13.08 -12.91 0.19
CA ALA A 17 -12.05 -12.66 -0.82
C ALA A 17 -12.07 -11.21 -1.35
N PHE A 18 -13.25 -10.65 -1.59
CA PHE A 18 -13.39 -9.24 -1.97
C PHE A 18 -12.97 -8.26 -0.85
N SER A 19 -13.33 -8.54 0.39
CA SER A 19 -12.94 -7.70 1.53
C SER A 19 -11.41 -7.69 1.74
N LEU A 20 -10.76 -8.85 1.58
CA LEU A 20 -9.30 -8.93 1.57
C LEU A 20 -8.74 -8.08 0.42
N TRP A 21 -9.27 -8.23 -0.78
CA TRP A 21 -8.81 -7.51 -1.96
C TRP A 21 -8.88 -5.98 -1.78
N GLU A 22 -10.00 -5.47 -1.28
CA GLU A 22 -10.19 -4.05 -0.99
C GLU A 22 -9.18 -3.52 0.04
N SER A 23 -8.96 -4.28 1.12
CA SER A 23 -7.99 -3.93 2.17
C SER A 23 -6.56 -3.88 1.62
N PHE A 24 -6.18 -4.87 0.80
CA PHE A 24 -4.88 -4.93 0.14
C PHE A 24 -4.64 -3.73 -0.78
N ILE A 25 -5.63 -3.40 -1.62
CA ILE A 25 -5.53 -2.25 -2.54
C ILE A 25 -5.42 -0.94 -1.77
N SER A 26 -6.23 -0.75 -0.73
CA SER A 26 -6.20 0.45 0.10
C SER A 26 -4.84 0.66 0.76
N LEU A 27 -4.26 -0.42 1.29
CA LEU A 27 -2.93 -0.40 1.88
C LEU A 27 -1.88 -0.04 0.82
N MET A 28 -1.86 -0.74 -0.31
CA MET A 28 -0.91 -0.51 -1.41
C MET A 28 -0.95 0.93 -1.93
N LEU A 29 -2.15 1.48 -2.13
CA LEU A 29 -2.33 2.88 -2.56
C LEU A 29 -1.79 3.86 -1.52
N SER A 30 -2.11 3.64 -0.24
CA SER A 30 -1.67 4.52 0.85
C SER A 30 -0.15 4.57 0.97
N PHE A 31 0.55 3.45 0.77
CA PHE A 31 2.02 3.42 0.72
C PHE A 31 2.59 4.02 -0.58
N SER A 32 1.93 3.81 -1.72
CA SER A 32 2.43 4.25 -3.03
C SER A 32 2.36 5.78 -3.20
N ILE A 33 1.30 6.43 -2.74
CA ILE A 33 1.09 7.89 -2.86
C ILE A 33 2.31 8.72 -2.38
N PRO A 34 2.78 8.60 -1.13
CA PRO A 34 3.91 9.39 -0.64
C PRO A 34 5.22 9.05 -1.36
N MET A 35 5.41 7.79 -1.75
CA MET A 35 6.58 7.34 -2.50
C MET A 35 6.64 7.99 -3.89
N VAL A 36 5.52 7.98 -4.62
CA VAL A 36 5.40 8.61 -5.94
C VAL A 36 5.66 10.10 -5.87
N ILE A 37 5.08 10.80 -4.88
CA ILE A 37 5.28 12.24 -4.69
C ILE A 37 6.77 12.56 -4.44
N GLY A 38 7.43 11.82 -3.56
CA GLY A 38 8.84 12.07 -3.24
C GLY A 38 9.78 11.77 -4.41
N ILE A 39 9.53 10.70 -5.16
CA ILE A 39 10.31 10.38 -6.38
C ILE A 39 10.07 11.44 -7.46
N PHE A 40 8.83 11.91 -7.62
CA PHE A 40 8.48 12.96 -8.58
C PHE A 40 9.21 14.28 -8.27
N LEU A 41 9.25 14.68 -7.00
CA LEU A 41 10.03 15.84 -6.54
C LEU A 41 11.53 15.66 -6.81
N CYS A 42 12.04 14.44 -6.62
CA CYS A 42 13.43 14.10 -6.91
C CYS A 42 13.74 14.26 -8.42
N ASP A 43 12.85 13.78 -9.29
CA ASP A 43 12.99 13.92 -10.75
C ASP A 43 12.92 15.38 -11.20
N MET A 44 12.05 16.20 -10.60
CA MET A 44 12.03 17.64 -10.82
C MET A 44 13.36 18.29 -10.40
N GLY A 45 13.88 17.93 -9.22
CA GLY A 45 15.17 18.41 -8.72
C GLY A 45 16.32 18.08 -9.67
N PHE A 46 16.40 16.85 -10.16
CA PHE A 46 17.40 16.45 -11.15
C PHE A 46 17.22 17.14 -12.50
N GLY A 47 15.99 17.44 -12.91
CA GLY A 47 15.71 18.25 -14.10
C GLY A 47 16.30 19.66 -14.01
N PHE A 48 16.21 20.30 -12.84
CA PHE A 48 16.87 21.57 -12.57
C PHE A 48 18.39 21.43 -12.51
N LEU A 49 18.89 20.39 -11.85
CA LEU A 49 20.32 20.14 -11.69
C LEU A 49 21.03 19.95 -13.03
N ASN A 50 20.34 19.32 -13.99
CA ASN A 50 20.84 19.12 -15.35
C ASN A 50 21.07 20.44 -16.11
N LYS A 51 20.32 21.51 -15.77
CA LYS A 51 20.56 22.85 -16.32
C LYS A 51 21.71 23.58 -15.63
N THR A 52 21.89 23.43 -14.31
CA THR A 52 22.90 24.17 -13.55
C THR A 52 24.28 23.56 -13.60
N ALA A 53 24.37 22.23 -13.70
CA ALA A 53 25.63 21.50 -13.72
C ALA A 53 25.59 20.40 -14.81
N PRO A 54 25.66 20.75 -16.10
CA PRO A 54 25.57 19.80 -17.22
C PRO A 54 26.77 18.83 -17.28
N GLN A 55 27.85 19.16 -16.58
CA GLN A 55 29.06 18.34 -16.43
C GLN A 55 28.89 17.23 -15.37
N LEU A 56 27.86 17.29 -14.53
CA LEU A 56 27.47 16.19 -13.66
C LEU A 56 26.73 15.15 -14.50
N ASN A 57 27.14 13.88 -14.47
CA ASN A 57 26.36 12.81 -15.09
C ASN A 57 25.09 12.57 -14.25
N VAL A 58 24.03 13.29 -14.60
CA VAL A 58 22.74 13.26 -13.91
C VAL A 58 22.12 11.85 -13.93
N PHE A 59 22.42 11.03 -14.93
CA PHE A 59 22.01 9.63 -14.95
C PHE A 59 22.72 8.78 -13.91
N THR A 60 24.03 8.96 -13.75
CA THR A 60 24.80 8.23 -12.72
C THR A 60 24.43 8.64 -11.31
N LEU A 61 24.04 9.90 -11.09
CA LEU A 61 23.67 10.40 -9.77
C LEU A 61 22.19 10.21 -9.41
N SER A 62 21.29 10.21 -10.39
CA SER A 62 19.86 10.00 -10.13
C SER A 62 19.53 8.59 -9.66
N LEU A 63 20.23 7.56 -10.14
CA LEU A 63 20.06 6.17 -9.72
C LEU A 63 20.27 5.95 -8.20
N PRO A 64 21.45 6.29 -7.61
CA PRO A 64 21.67 6.11 -6.18
C PRO A 64 20.78 7.01 -5.32
N VAL A 65 20.54 8.26 -5.75
CA VAL A 65 19.73 9.20 -4.97
C VAL A 65 18.26 8.78 -4.94
N LYS A 66 17.69 8.34 -6.07
CA LYS A 66 16.29 7.89 -6.11
C LYS A 66 16.07 6.67 -5.21
N SER A 67 17.04 5.75 -5.15
CA SER A 67 17.02 4.61 -4.23
C SER A 67 17.11 5.03 -2.75
N CYS A 68 17.99 5.99 -2.43
CA CYS A 68 18.12 6.49 -1.06
C CYS A 68 16.84 7.21 -0.59
N VAL A 69 16.25 8.02 -1.47
CA VAL A 69 14.99 8.74 -1.20
C VAL A 69 13.82 7.77 -1.01
N SER A 70 13.72 6.71 -1.83
CA SER A 70 12.63 5.73 -1.69
C SER A 70 12.71 4.98 -0.35
N VAL A 71 13.90 4.56 0.07
CA VAL A 71 14.11 3.91 1.37
C VAL A 71 13.80 4.87 2.52
N PHE A 72 14.23 6.13 2.40
CA PHE A 72 13.95 7.14 3.42
C PHE A 72 12.45 7.38 3.59
N ILE A 73 11.70 7.54 2.50
CA ILE A 73 10.25 7.71 2.53
C ILE A 73 9.57 6.47 3.09
N LEU A 74 10.01 5.27 2.74
CA LEU A 74 9.49 4.03 3.30
C LEU A 74 9.61 4.00 4.83
N LEU A 75 10.78 4.35 5.38
CA LEU A 75 10.99 4.44 6.82
C LEU A 75 10.10 5.49 7.48
N LEU A 76 9.92 6.63 6.80
CA LEU A 76 9.05 7.71 7.27
C LEU A 76 7.59 7.25 7.34
N VAL A 77 7.09 6.56 6.30
CA VAL A 77 5.71 6.04 6.28
C VAL A 77 5.46 5.05 7.41
N ILE A 78 6.40 4.14 7.67
CA ILE A 78 6.30 3.18 8.79
C ILE A 78 6.23 3.92 10.14
N HIS A 79 6.98 5.01 10.31
CA HIS A 79 7.00 5.77 11.55
C HIS A 79 5.77 6.67 11.74
N VAL A 80 5.29 7.31 10.67
CA VAL A 80 4.22 8.31 10.72
C VAL A 80 2.82 7.69 10.69
N PHE A 81 2.67 6.50 10.10
CA PHE A 81 1.37 5.85 9.90
C PHE A 81 1.27 4.47 10.58
N PRO A 82 1.51 4.34 11.90
CA PRO A 82 1.36 3.06 12.59
C PRO A 82 -0.10 2.56 12.56
N GLU A 83 -1.07 3.48 12.51
CA GLU A 83 -2.50 3.14 12.48
C GLU A 83 -2.94 2.44 11.19
N PHE A 84 -2.32 2.75 10.04
CA PHE A 84 -2.63 2.06 8.78
C PHE A 84 -2.19 0.60 8.80
N ILE A 85 -1.10 0.29 9.50
CA ILE A 85 -0.61 -1.08 9.68
C ILE A 85 -1.52 -1.85 10.65
N ASN A 86 -1.99 -1.19 11.72
CA ASN A 86 -2.80 -1.82 12.75
C ASN A 86 -4.27 -2.03 12.32
N ALA A 87 -4.85 -1.05 11.60
CA ALA A 87 -6.22 -1.13 11.08
C ALA A 87 -6.38 -2.21 10.00
N GLY A 88 -5.40 -2.35 9.10
CA GLY A 88 -5.47 -3.32 8.00
C GLY A 88 -5.32 -4.79 8.38
N ILE A 89 -4.78 -5.11 9.57
CA ILE A 89 -4.45 -6.49 9.96
C ILE A 89 -5.43 -7.07 11.00
N ASN A 90 -5.88 -6.29 11.99
CA ASN A 90 -6.57 -6.85 13.16
C ASN A 90 -8.08 -6.62 13.23
N ALA A 91 -8.63 -5.60 12.56
CA ALA A 91 -10.03 -5.23 12.76
C ALA A 91 -10.99 -5.92 11.77
N ASP A 92 -10.66 -5.98 10.47
CA ASP A 92 -11.66 -6.36 9.46
C ASP A 92 -11.69 -7.86 9.16
N ILE A 93 -10.52 -8.53 9.14
CA ILE A 93 -10.41 -9.94 8.73
C ILE A 93 -10.88 -10.88 9.86
N PHE A 94 -10.41 -10.64 11.09
CA PHE A 94 -10.78 -11.48 12.22
C PHE A 94 -12.25 -11.27 12.59
N SER A 95 -12.72 -10.02 12.64
CA SER A 95 -14.12 -9.74 12.99
C SER A 95 -15.12 -10.23 11.93
N SER A 96 -14.77 -10.19 10.64
CA SER A 96 -15.63 -10.72 9.57
C SER A 96 -15.78 -12.24 9.63
N LEU A 97 -14.69 -12.97 9.85
CA LEU A 97 -14.75 -14.44 10.00
C LEU A 97 -15.48 -14.88 11.27
N LEU A 98 -15.27 -14.18 12.38
CA LEU A 98 -15.95 -14.46 13.64
C LEU A 98 -17.43 -14.14 13.58
N ARG A 99 -17.79 -13.03 12.91
CA ARG A 99 -19.18 -12.65 12.73
C ARG A 99 -19.91 -13.64 11.81
N ASP A 100 -19.27 -14.11 10.74
CA ASP A 100 -19.87 -15.13 9.85
C ASP A 100 -20.02 -16.51 10.54
N LEU A 101 -19.12 -16.90 11.45
CA LEU A 101 -19.22 -18.16 12.21
C LEU A 101 -20.24 -18.13 13.37
N LEU A 102 -20.55 -16.95 13.91
CA LEU A 102 -21.51 -16.79 15.02
C LEU A 102 -22.95 -16.58 14.51
N HIS A 103 -23.14 -16.38 13.20
CA HIS A 103 -24.45 -16.25 12.56
C HIS A 103 -24.96 -17.55 11.88
N GLU A 104 -24.28 -18.69 12.09
CA GLU A 104 -24.79 -20.05 11.81
C GLU A 104 -25.40 -20.72 13.05
#